data_AF-A0A2T7KKW4-F1
#
_entry.id   AF-A0A2T7KKW4-F1
#
_cell.length_a   1.000
_cell.length_b   1.000
_cell.length_c   1.000
_cell.angle_alpha   90.00
_cell.angle_beta   90.00
_cell.angle_gamma   90.00
#
_symmetry.space_group_name_H-M   'P 1'
#
loop_
_entity.id
_entity.type
_entity.pdbx_description
1 polymer ?
#
loop_
_entity_poly.entity_id
_entity_poly.type
_entity_poly.pdbx_seq_one_letter_code
_entity_poly.pdbx_strand_id
1 'polypeptide(L)'
;MAIALVPLLCRNCLKGADGYGGSYQVNLDDEEALELGGVELIRAAKRKAARQFGWKVTKIGRAGIRYGTMVVVKDVRDVPKEHQAVVNHAMNDRMRAALHKVWSEQAPAPAPDQRGSVALMTQEFRAAVATRSP
;
A
#
# COMPACT_ATOMS: atom_id res chain seq x y z
N MET A 1 16.23 1.98 2.68
CA MET A 1 14.82 1.69 2.36
C MET A 1 13.90 1.57 3.58
N ALA A 2 13.92 0.49 4.39
CA ALA A 2 12.86 0.21 5.39
C ALA A 2 12.47 1.38 6.33
N ILE A 3 13.42 2.07 6.95
CA ILE A 3 13.12 3.17 7.89
C ILE A 3 12.37 4.33 7.19
N ALA A 4 12.69 4.62 5.92
CA ALA A 4 12.01 5.66 5.16
C ALA A 4 10.54 5.33 4.84
N LEU A 5 10.16 4.06 4.94
CA LEU A 5 8.79 3.62 4.67
C LEU A 5 7.89 3.71 5.91
N VAL A 6 8.46 3.79 7.12
CA VAL A 6 7.66 3.83 8.36
C VAL A 6 6.68 5.03 8.39
N PRO A 7 7.10 6.27 8.03
CA PRO A 7 6.16 7.40 7.96
C PRO A 7 5.04 7.19 6.93
N LEU A 8 5.33 6.51 5.82
CA LEU A 8 4.34 6.23 4.77
C LEU A 8 3.29 5.22 5.26
N LEU A 9 3.69 4.22 6.06
CA LEU A 9 2.76 3.28 6.68
C LEU A 9 1.83 3.97 7.69
N CYS A 10 2.38 4.85 8.53
CA CYS A 10 1.61 5.65 9.48
C CYS A 10 0.56 6.52 8.75
N ARG A 11 0.97 7.23 7.69
CA ARG A 11 0.07 8.12 6.95
C ARG A 11 -1.10 7.38 6.27
N ASN A 12 -0.85 6.14 5.84
CA ASN A 12 -1.84 5.25 5.23
C ASN A 12 -2.72 4.49 6.24
N CYS A 13 -2.50 4.68 7.54
CA CYS A 13 -3.46 4.24 8.55
C CYS A 13 -4.78 4.99 8.39
N LEU A 14 -5.88 4.27 8.58
CA LEU A 14 -7.21 4.84 8.52
C LEU A 14 -7.43 5.76 9.73
N LYS A 15 -7.91 6.98 9.48
CA LYS A 15 -8.31 7.90 10.56
C LYS A 15 -9.40 7.22 11.39
N GLY A 16 -9.25 7.23 12.72
CA GLY A 16 -10.21 6.61 13.63
C GLY A 16 -10.10 5.08 13.79
N ALA A 17 -9.13 4.44 13.13
CA ALA A 17 -8.88 3.01 13.27
C ALA A 17 -7.65 2.67 14.15
N ASP A 18 -7.09 3.67 14.85
CA ASP A 18 -5.93 3.52 15.74
C ASP A 18 -4.77 2.66 15.19
N GLY A 19 -4.48 2.85 13.90
CA GLY A 19 -3.42 2.11 13.21
C GLY A 19 -3.76 0.69 12.76
N TYR A 20 -4.99 0.19 12.98
CA TYR A 20 -5.47 -1.11 12.51
C TYR A 20 -5.96 -1.09 11.06
N GLY A 21 -5.91 -2.27 10.42
CA GLY A 21 -6.50 -2.50 9.09
C GLY A 21 -5.78 -1.78 7.95
N GLY A 22 -4.58 -1.25 8.19
CA GLY A 22 -3.80 -0.56 7.18
C GLY A 22 -3.28 -1.48 6.08
N SER A 23 -3.11 -0.93 4.89
CA SER A 23 -2.47 -1.60 3.77
C SER A 23 -1.66 -0.61 2.96
N TYR A 24 -0.53 -1.05 2.43
CA TYR A 24 0.33 -0.21 1.61
C TYR A 24 0.79 -0.99 0.37
N GLN A 25 0.34 -0.54 -0.79
CA GLN A 25 0.62 -1.14 -2.09
C GLN A 25 1.49 -0.19 -2.93
N VAL A 26 2.46 -0.77 -3.63
CA VAL A 26 3.25 -0.06 -4.66
C VAL A 26 3.20 -0.87 -5.94
N ASN A 27 3.08 -0.17 -7.07
CA ASN A 27 3.16 -0.73 -8.41
C ASN A 27 4.33 -0.05 -9.12
N LEU A 28 5.34 -0.82 -9.50
CA LEU A 28 6.56 -0.33 -10.14
C LEU A 28 6.66 -0.94 -11.53
N ASP A 29 7.39 -0.29 -12.43
CA ASP A 29 7.82 -0.96 -13.65
C ASP A 29 8.84 -2.06 -13.29
N ASP A 30 8.95 -3.10 -14.11
CA ASP A 30 9.82 -4.23 -13.78
C ASP A 30 11.31 -3.81 -13.74
N GLU A 31 11.73 -2.90 -14.61
CA GLU A 31 13.08 -2.30 -14.59
C GLU A 31 13.34 -1.53 -13.29
N GLU A 32 12.40 -0.66 -12.89
CA GLU A 32 12.48 0.09 -11.62
C GLU A 32 12.56 -0.85 -10.42
N ALA A 33 11.79 -1.94 -10.42
CA ALA A 33 11.85 -2.93 -9.36
C ALA A 33 13.21 -3.64 -9.31
N LEU A 34 13.85 -3.92 -10.45
CA LEU A 34 15.19 -4.51 -10.53
C LEU A 34 16.26 -3.54 -10.04
N GLU A 35 16.22 -2.26 -10.42
CA GLU A 35 17.14 -1.22 -9.94
C GLU A 35 17.10 -1.08 -8.41
N LEU A 36 15.93 -1.27 -7.81
CA LEU A 36 15.74 -1.28 -6.36
C LEU A 36 16.12 -2.60 -5.68
N GLY A 37 16.80 -3.51 -6.40
CA GLY A 37 17.28 -4.80 -5.91
C GLY A 37 16.25 -5.93 -5.95
N GLY A 38 15.19 -5.77 -6.75
CA GLY A 38 14.18 -6.78 -7.03
C GLY A 38 13.02 -6.82 -6.03
N VAL A 39 11.95 -7.52 -6.44
CA VAL A 39 10.69 -7.68 -5.69
C VAL A 39 10.92 -8.18 -4.27
N GLU A 40 11.86 -9.10 -4.09
CA GLU A 40 12.14 -9.70 -2.80
C GLU A 40 12.77 -8.72 -1.80
N LEU A 41 13.66 -7.83 -2.26
CA LEU A 41 14.25 -6.81 -1.40
C LEU A 41 13.22 -5.75 -1.00
N ILE A 42 12.39 -5.32 -1.94
CA ILE A 42 11.28 -4.39 -1.69
C ILE A 42 10.29 -5.00 -0.69
N ARG A 43 9.94 -6.28 -0.88
CA ARG A 43 9.08 -7.05 0.04
C ARG A 43 9.68 -7.15 1.44
N ALA A 44 10.98 -7.42 1.55
CA ALA A 44 11.69 -7.49 2.83
C ALA A 44 11.71 -6.12 3.53
N ALA A 45 11.99 -5.04 2.80
CA ALA A 45 12.02 -3.70 3.38
C ALA A 45 10.64 -3.24 3.87
N LYS A 46 9.58 -3.45 3.09
CA LYS A 46 8.20 -3.15 3.50
C LYS A 46 7.79 -3.97 4.73
N ARG A 47 8.18 -5.26 4.79
CA ARG A 47 7.95 -6.10 5.97
C ARG A 47 8.65 -5.57 7.21
N LYS A 48 9.92 -5.18 7.07
CA LYS A 48 10.71 -4.63 8.17
C LYS A 48 10.09 -3.33 8.69
N ALA A 49 9.71 -2.42 7.79
CA ALA A 49 9.04 -1.17 8.14
C ALA A 49 7.71 -1.41 8.88
N ALA A 50 6.87 -2.32 8.38
CA ALA A 50 5.57 -2.61 8.99
C ALA A 50 5.70 -3.27 10.36
N ARG A 51 6.70 -4.15 10.54
CA ARG A 51 7.01 -4.70 11.87
C ARG A 51 7.51 -3.64 12.84
N GLN A 52 8.36 -2.70 12.37
CA GLN A 52 8.82 -1.56 13.18
C GLN A 52 7.66 -0.65 13.58
N PHE A 53 6.64 -0.53 12.73
CA PHE A 53 5.41 0.20 13.02
C PHE A 53 4.42 -0.57 13.92
N GLY A 54 4.67 -1.86 14.23
CA GLY A 54 3.83 -2.67 15.11
C GLY A 54 2.74 -3.49 14.41
N TRP A 55 2.75 -3.59 13.07
CA TRP A 55 1.81 -4.43 12.33
C TRP A 55 2.16 -5.91 12.37
N LYS A 56 1.12 -6.76 12.43
CA LYS A 56 1.21 -8.16 12.05
C LYS A 56 0.93 -8.22 10.56
N VAL A 57 1.79 -8.83 9.74
CA VAL A 57 1.71 -8.62 8.29
C VAL A 57 1.49 -9.88 7.46
N THR A 58 0.60 -9.77 6.48
CA THR A 58 0.61 -10.62 5.27
C THR A 58 1.22 -9.86 4.10
N LYS A 59 1.71 -10.60 3.10
CA LYS A 59 2.49 -10.07 1.98
C LYS A 59 1.99 -10.65 0.67
N ILE A 60 1.87 -9.79 -0.34
CA ILE A 60 1.65 -10.19 -1.72
C ILE A 60 2.68 -9.44 -2.56
N GLY A 61 3.55 -10.17 -3.25
CA GLY A 61 4.53 -9.61 -4.18
C GLY A 61 4.45 -10.41 -5.48
N ARG A 62 4.27 -9.75 -6.62
CA ARG A 62 4.22 -10.39 -7.92
C ARG A 62 4.93 -9.53 -8.95
N ALA A 63 5.98 -10.07 -9.55
CA ALA A 63 6.68 -9.51 -10.71
C ALA A 63 5.99 -9.94 -12.00
N GLY A 64 6.20 -9.21 -13.11
CA GLY A 64 5.75 -9.63 -14.45
C GLY A 64 4.24 -9.76 -14.58
N ILE A 65 3.46 -8.94 -13.85
CA ILE A 65 2.04 -8.77 -14.18
C ILE A 65 1.92 -7.87 -15.41
N ARG A 66 0.75 -7.89 -16.09
CA ARG A 66 0.46 -7.00 -17.23
C ARG A 66 0.76 -5.51 -16.97
N TYR A 67 0.88 -5.13 -15.69
CA TYR A 67 1.10 -3.76 -15.20
C TYR A 67 2.42 -3.61 -14.41
N GLY A 68 3.43 -4.47 -14.65
CA GLY A 68 4.76 -4.40 -14.02
C GLY A 68 4.92 -5.28 -12.76
N THR A 69 5.49 -4.70 -11.71
CA THR A 69 5.73 -5.34 -10.41
C THR A 69 4.82 -4.75 -9.34
N MET A 70 4.06 -5.59 -8.64
CA MET A 70 3.21 -5.20 -7.53
C MET A 70 3.73 -5.74 -6.21
N VAL A 71 3.84 -4.88 -5.18
CA VAL A 71 4.16 -5.29 -3.81
C VAL A 71 3.22 -4.65 -2.79
N VAL A 72 2.55 -5.50 -2.01
CA VAL A 72 1.58 -5.13 -0.96
C VAL A 72 2.04 -5.65 0.40
N VAL A 73 1.91 -4.80 1.41
CA VAL A 73 1.92 -5.19 2.83
C VAL A 73 0.60 -4.79 3.46
N LYS A 74 -0.01 -5.71 4.23
CA LYS A 74 -1.29 -5.47 4.90
C LYS A 74 -1.21 -5.89 6.37
N ASP A 75 -1.78 -5.07 7.25
CA ASP A 75 -1.98 -5.42 8.65
C ASP A 75 -3.07 -6.50 8.77
N VAL A 76 -2.76 -7.56 9.51
CA VAL A 76 -3.61 -8.72 9.77
C VAL A 76 -3.81 -8.93 11.26
N ARG A 77 -3.55 -7.92 12.09
CA ARG A 77 -4.05 -7.90 13.48
C ARG A 77 -5.58 -7.95 13.47
N ASP A 78 -6.14 -8.65 14.45
CA ASP A 78 -7.58 -8.62 14.67
C ASP A 78 -8.00 -7.20 15.05
N VAL A 79 -9.05 -6.70 14.38
CA VAL A 79 -9.52 -5.34 14.57
C VAL A 79 -10.47 -5.31 15.78
N PRO A 80 -10.19 -4.50 16.82
CA PRO A 80 -11.10 -4.32 17.95
C PRO A 80 -12.50 -3.86 17.49
N LYS A 81 -13.55 -4.30 18.19
CA LYS A 81 -14.95 -4.03 17.82
C LYS A 81 -15.23 -2.55 17.60
N GLU A 82 -14.65 -1.67 18.42
CA GLU A 82 -14.77 -0.21 18.31
C GLU A 82 -14.24 0.37 16.98
N HIS A 83 -13.31 -0.31 16.31
CA HIS A 83 -12.72 0.14 15.05
C HIS A 83 -13.24 -0.64 13.82
N GLN A 84 -13.97 -1.73 14.02
CA GLN A 84 -14.43 -2.61 12.94
C GLN A 84 -15.27 -1.86 11.89
N ALA A 85 -16.18 -0.98 12.33
CA ALA A 85 -17.02 -0.22 11.40
C ALA A 85 -16.19 0.64 10.45
N VAL A 86 -15.20 1.36 10.98
CA VAL A 86 -14.29 2.24 10.21
C VAL A 86 -13.44 1.41 9.25
N VAL A 87 -12.84 0.32 9.72
CA VAL A 87 -11.98 -0.54 8.90
C VAL A 87 -12.78 -1.25 7.79
N ASN A 88 -13.95 -1.79 8.11
CA ASN A 88 -14.80 -2.48 7.14
C ASN A 88 -15.33 -1.52 6.07
N HIS A 89 -15.77 -0.31 6.46
CA HIS A 89 -16.20 0.71 5.51
C HIS A 89 -15.07 1.04 4.52
N ALA A 90 -13.87 1.32 5.03
CA ALA A 90 -12.72 1.63 4.19
C ALA A 90 -12.29 0.46 3.29
N MET A 91 -12.37 -0.78 3.78
CA MET A 91 -12.11 -1.97 2.94
C MET A 91 -13.15 -2.11 1.83
N ASN A 92 -14.43 -1.88 2.14
CA ASN A 92 -15.51 -1.92 1.15
C ASN A 92 -15.36 -0.81 0.09
N ASP A 93 -14.96 0.40 0.49
CA ASP A 93 -14.71 1.49 -0.44
C ASP A 93 -13.53 1.20 -1.37
N ARG A 94 -12.44 0.65 -0.83
CA ARG A 94 -11.29 0.21 -1.64
C ARG A 94 -11.68 -0.87 -2.64
N MET A 95 -12.50 -1.84 -2.22
CA MET A 95 -13.01 -2.89 -3.10
C MET A 95 -13.90 -2.29 -4.21
N ARG A 96 -14.81 -1.38 -3.85
CA ARG A 96 -15.70 -0.70 -4.80
C ARG A 96 -14.89 0.12 -5.82
N ALA A 97 -13.87 0.85 -5.37
CA ALA A 97 -12.99 1.63 -6.24
C ALA A 97 -12.17 0.73 -7.18
N ALA A 98 -11.70 -0.43 -6.70
CA ALA A 98 -11.01 -1.41 -7.54
C ALA A 98 -11.95 -2.00 -8.61
N LEU A 99 -13.18 -2.35 -8.23
CA LEU A 99 -14.19 -2.86 -9.16
C LEU A 99 -14.60 -1.81 -10.21
N HIS A 100 -14.77 -0.54 -9.82
CA HIS A 100 -15.03 0.54 -10.77
C HIS A 100 -13.91 0.69 -11.81
N LYS A 101 -12.64 0.53 -11.44
CA LYS A 101 -11.53 0.58 -12.41
C LYS A 101 -11.53 -0.60 -13.38
N VAL A 102 -12.14 -1.73 -13.00
CA VAL A 102 -12.24 -2.94 -13.85
C VAL A 102 -13.48 -2.89 -14.74
N TRP A 103 -14.57 -2.28 -14.29
CA TRP A 103 -15.85 -2.26 -15.01
C TRP A 103 -16.19 -0.93 -15.70
N SER A 104 -15.55 0.18 -15.36
CA SER A 104 -15.84 1.49 -15.96
C SER A 104 -14.74 1.92 -16.91
N GLU A 105 -14.91 1.60 -18.20
CA GLU A 105 -14.33 2.41 -19.29
C GLU A 105 -15.20 3.67 -19.61
N GLN A 106 -16.34 3.90 -18.92
CA GLN A 106 -17.39 4.80 -19.44
C GLN A 106 -18.13 5.72 -18.45
N ALA A 107 -17.68 5.97 -17.22
CA ALA A 107 -18.33 6.98 -16.37
C ALA A 107 -17.34 7.78 -15.50
N PRO A 108 -17.52 9.11 -15.36
CA PRO A 108 -16.70 9.92 -14.47
C PRO A 108 -17.02 9.57 -13.02
N ALA A 109 -16.16 8.78 -12.39
CA ALA A 109 -16.25 8.51 -10.97
C ALA A 109 -15.98 9.81 -10.18
N PRO A 110 -16.65 10.03 -9.02
CA PRO A 110 -16.32 11.14 -8.14
C PRO A 110 -14.82 11.07 -7.81
N ALA A 111 -14.15 12.23 -7.77
CA ALA A 111 -12.72 12.33 -7.53
C ALA A 111 -12.36 11.51 -6.28
N PRO A 112 -11.68 10.36 -6.42
CA PRO A 112 -11.40 9.50 -5.28
C PRO A 112 -10.52 10.28 -4.31
N ASP A 113 -10.75 10.11 -3.00
CA ASP A 113 -9.78 10.55 -2.00
C ASP A 113 -8.41 9.99 -2.41
N GLN A 114 -7.52 10.88 -2.85
CA GLN A 114 -6.21 10.48 -3.37
C GLN A 114 -5.38 9.83 -2.26
N ARG A 115 -5.75 10.07 -0.98
CA ARG A 115 -5.16 9.44 0.18
C ARG A 115 -5.44 7.93 0.16
N GLY A 116 -4.38 7.16 -0.06
CA GLY A 116 -4.46 5.70 -0.17
C GLY A 116 -4.72 5.19 -1.59
N SER A 117 -4.67 6.06 -2.61
CA SER A 117 -4.61 5.62 -4.01
C SER A 117 -3.27 4.92 -4.28
N VAL A 118 -3.28 3.84 -5.07
CA VAL A 118 -2.05 3.09 -5.38
C VAL A 118 -1.03 3.95 -6.14
N ALA A 119 -1.51 4.86 -6.98
CA ALA A 119 -0.65 5.79 -7.72
C ALA A 119 0.09 6.75 -6.77
N LEU A 120 -0.63 7.39 -5.84
CA LEU A 120 -0.02 8.28 -4.85
C LEU A 120 0.94 7.51 -3.93
N MET A 121 0.53 6.35 -3.43
CA MET A 121 1.39 5.50 -2.59
C MET A 121 2.70 5.11 -3.30
N THR A 122 2.62 4.85 -4.61
CA THR A 122 3.80 4.55 -5.44
C THR A 122 4.70 5.78 -5.61
N GLN A 123 4.14 6.95 -5.86
CA GLN A 123 4.92 8.19 -5.96
C GLN A 123 5.63 8.54 -4.64
N GLU A 124 4.93 8.40 -3.52
CA GLU A 124 5.51 8.60 -2.18
C GLU A 124 6.62 7.59 -1.88
N PHE A 125 6.44 6.34 -2.31
CA PHE A 125 7.48 5.32 -2.23
C PHE A 125 8.73 5.76 -3.00
N ARG A 126 8.57 6.16 -4.27
CA ARG A 126 9.66 6.64 -5.13
C ARG A 126 10.44 7.78 -4.48
N ALA A 127 9.74 8.78 -3.96
CA ALA A 127 10.37 9.90 -3.27
C ALA A 127 11.14 9.47 -2.01
N ALA A 128 10.57 8.56 -1.21
CA ALA A 128 11.19 8.06 0.01
C ALA A 128 12.42 7.16 -0.24
N VAL A 129 12.47 6.46 -1.38
CA VAL A 129 13.66 5.67 -1.74
C VAL A 129 14.74 6.51 -2.41
N ALA A 130 14.37 7.49 -3.25
CA ALA A 130 15.31 8.40 -3.92
C ALA A 130 16.12 9.25 -2.93
N THR A 131 15.50 9.70 -1.85
CA THR A 131 16.16 10.46 -0.75
C THR A 131 17.16 9.64 0.08
N ARG A 132 17.34 8.35 -0.22
CA ARG A 132 18.25 7.43 0.48
C ARG A 132 19.21 6.69 -0.44
N SER A 133 19.20 6.96 -1.74
CA SER A 133 20.30 6.54 -2.61
C SER A 133 21.50 7.46 -2.32
N PRO A 134 22.71 6.92 -2.11
CA PRO A 134 23.92 7.73 -1.96
C PRO A 134 24.20 8.57 -3.20
#